data_AF-A0A1G7DEZ2-F1
#
_entry.id   AF-A0A1G7DEZ2-F1
#
_cell.length_a   1.000
_cell.length_b   1.000
_cell.length_c   1.000
_cell.angle_alpha   90.00
_cell.angle_beta   90.00
_cell.angle_gamma   90.00
#
_symmetry.space_group_name_H-M   'P 1'
#
loop_
_entity.id
_entity.type
_entity.pdbx_description
1 polymer ?
#
loop_
_entity_poly.entity_id
_entity_poly.type
_entity_poly.pdbx_seq_one_letter_code
_entity_poly.pdbx_strand_id
1 'polypeptide(L)'
;MRGRLFWLAFLGLALAAPLPQLYDRLEGVLARVGTANPSQALAALDQAQSLLRQEGESLPPVLRDAALGNLQEARQALARKSQADLEARLLLVRHLLAKALYDGYFQAPPAEKPGYLSRLARAAGLGQGALEVAGLPPEEARRRLEGRFLQLMAQDLGQALAASSRPQAYLALARAYARFLVVQDSPQSTLRAQDFVQALAKVSGGENFRPGVQELQKKVAAWRQSLQARTAAPLSPAPTPPTQASTPPASTPSPAPLPSPSQVRLAETFLPQEIREETNLLRLDPEVALRVGEALQRLAIPSLINWLDLLDEVRSSLAQAQLYTASGQYERSRAQLAYAYNRFRLKVYPVVGAYAPELAERADRLFLQMQNAVGLRTADFTVLLGEIQEMEERLLGGTLGPWHSLQVQVELFSLGIPRAVFFLLAAALALFPLYLIRLTFGGRNLYWNLLSLAFLFLVLPILTEGFSYMGSILAEYGGLPVLGVLANLSIAQALVPYLAWGLSAFLVVALAGAGLRGIAAQFGLLKERGAEVAATTEARPAPTLTSETIVEWDEEF
;
A
#
# COMPACT_ATOMS: atom_id res chain seq x y z
N MET A 1 -36.56 46.13 0.15
CA MET A 1 -37.01 44.78 0.58
C MET A 1 -36.78 43.80 -0.56
N ARG A 2 -36.09 42.67 -0.28
CA ARG A 2 -36.14 41.34 -0.94
C ARG A 2 -36.20 41.33 -2.49
N GLY A 3 -35.28 40.76 -3.25
CA GLY A 3 -34.43 39.59 -3.03
C GLY A 3 -34.51 38.68 -4.27
N ARG A 4 -33.43 37.90 -4.52
CA ARG A 4 -33.19 36.92 -5.63
C ARG A 4 -32.58 37.60 -6.87
N LEU A 5 -31.26 37.69 -7.08
CA LEU A 5 -30.16 36.70 -7.01
C LEU A 5 -30.42 35.45 -7.88
N PHE A 6 -30.30 35.62 -9.20
CA PHE A 6 -29.94 34.55 -10.14
C PHE A 6 -28.41 34.56 -10.28
N TRP A 7 -27.74 33.63 -9.59
CA TRP A 7 -26.36 33.26 -9.90
C TRP A 7 -26.38 32.25 -11.04
N LEU A 8 -25.86 32.64 -12.20
CA LEU A 8 -25.39 31.73 -13.23
C LEU A 8 -24.13 31.04 -12.69
N ALA A 9 -24.30 29.85 -12.12
CA ALA A 9 -23.21 28.92 -11.92
C ALA A 9 -22.84 28.32 -13.29
N PHE A 10 -21.78 28.85 -13.90
CA PHE A 10 -21.04 28.14 -14.94
C PHE A 10 -20.44 26.89 -14.29
N LEU A 11 -21.13 25.76 -14.44
CA LEU A 11 -20.56 24.43 -14.29
C LEU A 11 -19.52 24.27 -15.40
N GLY A 12 -18.26 24.57 -15.07
CA GLY A 12 -17.13 24.11 -15.86
C GLY A 12 -17.07 22.59 -15.78
N LEU A 13 -17.70 21.91 -16.73
CA LEU A 13 -17.33 20.55 -17.11
C LEU A 13 -15.89 20.63 -17.61
N ALA A 14 -14.93 20.39 -16.71
CA ALA A 14 -13.56 20.10 -17.09
C ALA A 14 -13.59 18.76 -17.84
N LEU A 15 -13.68 18.81 -19.16
CA LEU A 15 -13.37 17.66 -20.02
C LEU A 15 -11.95 17.23 -19.66
N ALA A 16 -11.80 16.09 -18.99
CA ALA A 16 -10.50 15.54 -18.64
C ALA A 16 -9.62 15.50 -19.89
N ALA A 17 -8.41 16.07 -19.82
CA ALA A 17 -7.52 16.09 -20.95
C ALA A 17 -7.14 14.65 -21.34
N PRO A 18 -7.19 14.29 -22.63
CA PRO A 18 -6.77 12.96 -23.07
C PRO A 18 -5.30 12.73 -22.67
N LEU A 19 -4.98 11.52 -22.22
CA LEU A 19 -3.67 11.13 -21.65
C LEU A 19 -2.45 11.66 -22.44
N PRO A 20 -2.43 11.66 -23.79
CA PRO A 20 -1.36 12.26 -24.57
C PRO A 20 -1.09 13.75 -24.30
N GLN A 21 -2.14 14.54 -24.06
CA GLN A 21 -2.04 15.98 -23.78
C GLN A 21 -1.55 16.24 -22.36
N LEU A 22 -2.02 15.45 -21.40
CA LEU A 22 -1.53 15.49 -20.02
C LEU A 22 -0.03 15.21 -19.97
N TYR A 23 0.43 14.21 -20.71
CA TYR A 23 1.86 13.90 -20.85
C TYR A 23 2.65 15.08 -21.43
N ASP A 24 2.21 15.68 -22.53
CA ASP A 24 2.94 16.79 -23.17
C ASP A 24 3.06 18.01 -22.24
N ARG A 25 2.01 18.31 -21.45
CA ARG A 25 2.03 19.39 -20.44
C ARG A 25 2.98 19.07 -19.29
N LEU A 26 2.89 17.86 -18.72
CA LEU A 26 3.75 17.44 -17.62
C LEU A 26 5.22 17.41 -18.04
N GLU A 27 5.55 16.87 -19.21
CA GLU A 27 6.92 16.84 -19.70
C GLU A 27 7.49 18.25 -19.91
N GLY A 28 6.68 19.19 -20.43
CA GLY A 28 7.08 20.59 -20.57
C GLY A 28 7.37 21.30 -19.24
N VAL A 29 6.68 20.91 -18.16
CA VAL A 29 6.92 21.42 -16.80
C VAL A 29 8.14 20.74 -16.18
N LEU A 30 8.24 19.41 -16.24
CA LEU A 30 9.34 18.63 -15.65
C LEU A 30 10.68 18.93 -16.32
N ALA A 31 10.71 19.31 -17.60
CA ALA A 31 11.92 19.74 -18.29
C ALA A 31 12.56 21.01 -17.68
N ARG A 32 11.82 21.79 -16.88
CA ARG A 32 12.31 22.99 -16.19
C ARG A 32 12.91 22.69 -14.81
N VAL A 33 12.81 21.44 -14.34
CA VAL A 33 13.32 21.03 -13.03
C VAL A 33 14.82 20.75 -13.16
N GLY A 34 15.64 21.61 -12.56
CA GLY A 34 17.09 21.47 -12.51
C GLY A 34 17.70 22.06 -11.24
N THR A 35 18.91 21.63 -10.90
CA THR A 35 19.59 22.05 -9.66
C THR A 35 20.17 23.47 -9.71
N ALA A 36 20.29 24.07 -10.90
CA ALA A 36 20.85 25.40 -11.10
C ALA A 36 19.97 26.52 -10.49
N ASN A 37 18.64 26.39 -10.59
CA ASN A 37 17.67 27.38 -10.10
C ASN A 37 16.63 26.70 -9.18
N PRO A 38 16.89 26.59 -7.87
CA PRO A 38 16.04 25.81 -6.96
C PRO A 38 14.62 26.37 -6.82
N SER A 39 14.45 27.70 -6.90
CA SER A 39 13.13 28.35 -6.87
C SER A 39 12.29 27.99 -8.11
N GLN A 40 12.90 28.03 -9.30
CA GLN A 40 12.27 27.63 -10.55
C GLN A 40 11.93 26.14 -10.56
N ALA A 41 12.82 25.30 -10.04
CA ALA A 41 12.60 23.87 -9.92
C ALA A 41 11.47 23.52 -8.95
N LEU A 42 11.38 24.20 -7.79
CA LEU A 42 10.25 24.04 -6.87
C LEU A 42 8.92 24.45 -7.51
N ALA A 43 8.89 25.61 -8.18
CA ALA A 43 7.69 26.09 -8.87
C ALA A 43 7.24 25.11 -9.97
N ALA A 44 8.18 24.52 -10.71
CA ALA A 44 7.87 23.49 -11.71
C ALA A 44 7.34 22.20 -11.06
N LEU A 45 7.90 21.75 -9.93
CA LEU A 45 7.38 20.58 -9.20
C LEU A 45 5.97 20.83 -8.63
N ASP A 46 5.71 22.02 -8.09
CA ASP A 46 4.37 22.42 -7.63
C ASP A 46 3.36 22.44 -8.77
N GLN A 47 3.76 22.98 -9.93
CA GLN A 47 2.93 22.99 -11.14
C GLN A 47 2.67 21.56 -11.67
N ALA A 48 3.65 20.66 -11.61
CA ALA A 48 3.45 19.27 -12.01
C ALA A 48 2.47 18.54 -11.07
N GLN A 49 2.55 18.79 -9.76
CA GLN A 49 1.62 18.23 -8.77
C GLN A 49 0.19 18.76 -8.98
N SER A 50 0.02 20.05 -9.26
CA SER A 50 -1.31 20.61 -9.52
C SER A 50 -1.92 20.05 -10.80
N LEU A 51 -1.14 19.94 -11.88
CA LEU A 51 -1.58 19.32 -13.15
C LEU A 51 -2.05 17.87 -12.93
N LEU A 52 -1.29 17.04 -12.20
CA LEU A 52 -1.70 15.66 -11.92
C LEU A 52 -2.96 15.56 -11.05
N ARG A 53 -3.17 16.50 -10.11
CA ARG A 53 -4.37 16.50 -9.26
C ARG A 53 -5.61 16.99 -10.00
N GLN A 54 -5.47 17.95 -10.91
CA GLN A 54 -6.58 18.59 -11.61
C GLN A 54 -6.96 17.87 -12.91
N GLU A 55 -5.97 17.37 -13.65
CA GLU A 55 -6.15 16.81 -15.00
C GLU A 55 -5.80 15.32 -15.07
N GLY A 56 -5.34 14.71 -13.97
CA GLY A 56 -4.93 13.31 -13.90
C GLY A 56 -6.06 12.30 -13.76
N GLU A 57 -7.32 12.66 -14.03
CA GLU A 57 -8.43 11.70 -14.05
C GLU A 57 -8.29 10.64 -15.15
N SER A 58 -7.56 10.95 -16.23
CA SER A 58 -7.25 10.00 -17.31
C SER A 58 -6.15 8.99 -16.96
N LEU A 59 -5.51 9.12 -15.79
CA LEU A 59 -4.53 8.17 -15.27
C LEU A 59 -5.22 7.19 -14.29
N PRO A 60 -4.86 5.90 -14.31
CA PRO A 60 -5.23 4.97 -13.25
C PRO A 60 -4.82 5.52 -11.87
N PRO A 61 -5.69 5.44 -10.84
CA PRO A 61 -5.44 6.03 -9.53
C PRO A 61 -4.09 5.63 -8.92
N VAL A 62 -3.72 4.35 -9.05
CA VAL A 62 -2.44 3.82 -8.55
C VAL A 62 -1.22 4.51 -9.20
N LEU A 63 -1.26 4.75 -10.51
CA LEU A 63 -0.16 5.42 -11.22
C LEU A 63 -0.10 6.91 -10.89
N ARG A 64 -1.27 7.55 -10.75
CA ARG A 64 -1.38 8.97 -10.36
C ARG A 64 -0.81 9.19 -8.96
N ASP A 65 -1.20 8.36 -8.00
CA ASP A 65 -0.78 8.51 -6.60
C ASP A 65 0.71 8.19 -6.45
N ALA A 66 1.23 7.19 -7.17
CA ALA A 66 2.66 6.91 -7.23
C ALA A 66 3.46 8.06 -7.86
N ALA A 67 2.94 8.71 -8.91
CA ALA A 67 3.57 9.87 -9.53
C ALA A 67 3.59 11.09 -8.58
N LEU A 68 2.48 11.33 -7.87
CA LEU A 68 2.40 12.39 -6.84
C LEU A 68 3.39 12.16 -5.69
N GLY A 69 3.52 10.91 -5.22
CA GLY A 69 4.51 10.52 -4.21
C GLY A 69 5.94 10.79 -4.68
N ASN A 70 6.31 10.37 -5.90
CA ASN A 70 7.63 10.62 -6.44
C ASN A 70 7.91 12.12 -6.66
N LEU A 71 6.92 12.94 -7.02
CA LEU A 71 7.08 14.39 -7.08
C LEU A 71 7.31 15.01 -5.69
N GLN A 72 6.67 14.47 -4.65
CA GLN A 72 6.91 14.91 -3.27
C GLN A 72 8.33 14.56 -2.82
N GLU A 73 8.80 13.35 -3.12
CA GLU A 73 10.19 12.95 -2.85
C GLU A 73 11.20 13.74 -3.67
N ALA A 74 10.88 14.11 -4.92
CA ALA A 74 11.71 14.99 -5.75
C ALA A 74 11.89 16.37 -5.10
N ARG A 75 10.85 16.92 -4.46
CA ARG A 75 10.96 18.18 -3.67
C ARG A 75 11.91 18.02 -2.49
N GLN A 76 11.83 16.88 -1.79
CA GLN A 76 12.74 16.60 -0.68
C GLN A 76 14.18 16.43 -1.17
N ALA A 77 14.40 15.76 -2.31
CA ALA A 77 15.71 15.62 -2.92
C ALA A 77 16.30 16.98 -3.32
N LEU A 78 15.48 17.87 -3.88
CA LEU A 78 15.87 19.24 -4.20
C LEU A 78 16.24 20.04 -2.94
N ALA A 79 15.45 19.93 -1.86
CA ALA A 79 15.75 20.55 -0.57
C ALA A 79 17.07 20.04 0.03
N ARG A 80 17.38 18.75 -0.17
CA ARG A 80 18.64 18.11 0.25
C ARG A 80 19.79 18.33 -0.74
N LYS A 81 19.57 19.05 -1.84
CA LYS A 81 20.54 19.25 -2.94
C LYS A 81 21.09 17.94 -3.54
N SER A 82 20.32 16.85 -3.47
CA SER A 82 20.71 15.55 -4.04
C SER A 82 20.29 15.47 -5.51
N GLN A 83 21.24 15.69 -6.42
CA GLN A 83 20.97 15.64 -7.86
C GLN A 83 20.56 14.22 -8.32
N ALA A 84 21.23 13.18 -7.82
CA ALA A 84 20.95 11.81 -8.19
C ALA A 84 19.56 11.35 -7.73
N ASP A 85 19.12 11.74 -6.53
CA ASP A 85 17.77 11.44 -6.08
C ASP A 85 16.72 12.22 -6.85
N LEU A 86 16.97 13.51 -7.13
CA LEU A 86 16.06 14.33 -7.92
C LEU A 86 15.84 13.71 -9.31
N GLU A 87 16.92 13.37 -10.01
CA GLU A 87 16.86 12.73 -11.32
C GLU A 87 16.17 11.36 -11.26
N ALA A 88 16.46 10.53 -10.26
CA ALA A 88 15.82 9.22 -10.09
C ALA A 88 14.30 9.34 -9.92
N ARG A 89 13.83 10.28 -9.08
CA ARG A 89 12.39 10.49 -8.87
C ARG A 89 11.70 11.04 -10.11
N LEU A 90 12.32 11.97 -10.82
CA LEU A 90 11.80 12.48 -12.10
C LEU A 90 11.71 11.38 -13.17
N LEU A 91 12.71 10.49 -13.22
CA LEU A 91 12.69 9.32 -14.11
C LEU A 91 11.53 8.38 -13.79
N LEU A 92 11.25 8.11 -12.51
CA LEU A 92 10.12 7.28 -12.09
C LEU A 92 8.78 7.91 -12.48
N VAL A 93 8.59 9.22 -12.28
CA VAL A 93 7.38 9.93 -12.73
C VAL A 93 7.17 9.76 -14.23
N ARG A 94 8.22 9.97 -15.04
CA ARG A 94 8.15 9.80 -16.51
C ARG A 94 7.78 8.38 -16.92
N HIS A 95 8.30 7.36 -16.23
CA HIS A 95 8.02 5.97 -16.58
C HIS A 95 6.66 5.47 -16.07
N LEU A 96 6.13 6.04 -14.99
CA LEU A 96 4.73 5.81 -14.60
C LEU A 96 3.76 6.37 -15.66
N LEU A 97 4.07 7.54 -16.23
CA LEU A 97 3.34 8.05 -17.39
C LEU A 97 3.56 7.17 -18.63
N ALA A 98 4.78 6.68 -18.85
CA ALA A 98 5.07 5.73 -19.93
C ALA A 98 4.26 4.44 -19.80
N LYS A 99 4.03 3.93 -18.58
CA LYS A 99 3.14 2.78 -18.33
C LYS A 99 1.72 3.06 -18.79
N ALA A 100 1.15 4.19 -18.40
CA ALA A 100 -0.19 4.58 -18.85
C ALA A 100 -0.26 4.75 -20.38
N LEU A 101 0.78 5.31 -21.01
CA LEU A 101 0.87 5.45 -22.47
C LEU A 101 1.03 4.10 -23.19
N TYR A 102 1.74 3.15 -22.57
CA TYR A 102 1.89 1.79 -23.06
C TYR A 102 0.55 1.06 -23.04
N ASP A 103 -0.19 1.11 -21.93
CA ASP A 103 -1.51 0.49 -21.84
C ASP A 103 -2.51 1.17 -22.78
N GLY A 104 -2.48 2.51 -22.83
CA GLY A 104 -3.29 3.32 -23.74
C GLY A 104 -3.06 3.00 -25.21
N TYR A 105 -1.83 2.70 -25.63
CA TYR A 105 -1.53 2.28 -27.01
C TYR A 105 -2.29 1.02 -27.43
N PHE A 106 -2.44 0.04 -26.53
CA PHE A 106 -3.17 -1.21 -26.83
C PHE A 106 -4.68 -1.04 -26.80
N GLN A 107 -5.20 -0.03 -26.09
CA GLN A 107 -6.63 0.25 -25.95
C GLN A 107 -7.14 1.28 -26.97
N ALA A 108 -6.27 2.14 -27.49
CA ALA A 108 -6.65 3.25 -28.37
C ALA A 108 -7.10 2.79 -29.78
N PRO A 109 -8.00 3.54 -30.43
CA PRO A 109 -8.36 3.34 -31.83
C PRO A 109 -7.14 3.47 -32.76
N PRO A 110 -7.11 2.79 -33.93
CA PRO A 110 -5.97 2.81 -34.85
C PRO A 110 -5.46 4.21 -35.24
N ALA A 111 -6.36 5.19 -35.36
CA ALA A 111 -6.00 6.57 -35.71
C ALA A 111 -5.19 7.29 -34.61
N GLU A 112 -5.36 6.90 -33.34
CA GLU A 112 -4.72 7.55 -32.19
C GLU A 112 -3.44 6.84 -31.74
N LYS A 113 -3.28 5.56 -32.10
CA LYS A 113 -2.11 4.72 -31.75
C LYS A 113 -0.74 5.39 -32.02
N PRO A 114 -0.49 6.06 -33.16
CA PRO A 114 0.78 6.76 -33.39
C PRO A 114 1.05 7.87 -32.37
N GLY A 115 0.00 8.52 -31.87
CA GLY A 115 0.08 9.54 -30.84
C GLY A 115 0.57 9.00 -29.50
N TYR A 116 0.07 7.83 -29.10
CA TYR A 116 0.53 7.13 -27.88
C TYR A 116 1.96 6.60 -28.05
N LEU A 117 2.25 5.97 -29.19
CA LEU A 117 3.55 5.36 -29.46
C LEU A 117 4.71 6.37 -29.46
N SER A 118 4.51 7.53 -30.09
CA SER A 118 5.51 8.61 -30.12
C SER A 118 5.79 9.22 -28.74
N ARG A 119 4.78 9.29 -27.87
CA ARG A 119 4.91 9.78 -26.49
C ARG A 119 5.55 8.73 -25.59
N LEU A 120 5.16 7.46 -25.73
CA LEU A 120 5.81 6.33 -25.07
C LEU A 120 7.31 6.29 -25.38
N ALA A 121 7.68 6.44 -26.66
CA ALA A 121 9.07 6.43 -27.10
C ALA A 121 9.89 7.56 -26.45
N ARG A 122 9.30 8.75 -26.29
CA ARG A 122 9.92 9.88 -25.57
C ARG A 122 10.01 9.63 -24.07
N ALA A 123 8.93 9.20 -23.43
CA ALA A 123 8.83 9.02 -21.99
C ALA A 123 9.80 7.96 -21.45
N ALA A 124 9.93 6.83 -22.14
CA ALA A 124 10.78 5.71 -21.75
C ALA A 124 12.16 5.71 -22.43
N GLY A 125 12.42 6.64 -23.35
CA GLY A 125 13.68 6.73 -24.10
C GLY A 125 13.92 5.53 -25.02
N LEU A 126 12.87 5.02 -25.69
CA LEU A 126 12.97 3.83 -26.54
C LEU A 126 13.71 4.06 -27.87
N GLY A 127 13.83 5.33 -28.29
CA GLY A 127 14.37 5.75 -29.58
C GLY A 127 13.42 5.45 -30.75
N GLN A 128 13.92 5.59 -31.98
CA GLN A 128 13.08 5.41 -33.19
C GLN A 128 12.60 3.95 -33.39
N GLY A 129 13.28 2.96 -32.82
CA GLY A 129 12.89 1.55 -32.92
C GLY A 129 11.54 1.22 -32.28
N ALA A 130 11.00 2.07 -31.41
CA ALA A 130 9.62 1.93 -30.92
C ALA A 130 8.57 2.31 -31.98
N LEU A 131 8.93 3.10 -33.00
CA LEU A 131 8.00 3.46 -34.08
C LEU A 131 7.84 2.34 -35.10
N GLU A 132 8.77 1.40 -35.15
CA GLU A 132 8.75 0.21 -36.03
C GLU A 132 7.66 -0.80 -35.65
N VAL A 133 7.02 -0.65 -34.48
CA VAL A 133 5.87 -1.48 -34.09
C VAL A 133 4.53 -0.94 -34.56
N ALA A 134 4.54 0.24 -35.21
CA ALA A 134 3.33 0.83 -35.78
C ALA A 134 2.73 -0.10 -36.85
N GLY A 135 1.43 -0.39 -36.72
CA GLY A 135 0.71 -1.24 -37.68
C GLY A 135 0.92 -2.75 -37.52
N LEU A 136 1.74 -3.20 -36.57
CA LEU A 136 1.86 -4.63 -36.25
C LEU A 136 0.63 -5.14 -35.48
N PRO A 137 0.31 -6.45 -35.57
CA PRO A 137 -0.68 -7.09 -34.71
C PRO A 137 -0.35 -6.86 -33.21
N PRO A 138 -1.35 -6.77 -32.32
CA PRO A 138 -1.14 -6.37 -30.92
C PRO A 138 -0.14 -7.27 -30.19
N GLU A 139 -0.18 -8.59 -30.41
CA GLU A 139 0.75 -9.55 -29.80
C GLU A 139 2.21 -9.37 -30.28
N GLU A 140 2.40 -9.08 -31.55
CA GLU A 140 3.72 -8.83 -32.13
C GLU A 140 4.27 -7.46 -31.69
N ALA A 141 3.42 -6.43 -31.67
CA ALA A 141 3.77 -5.11 -31.17
C ALA A 141 4.17 -5.16 -29.69
N ARG A 142 3.40 -5.91 -28.87
CA ARG A 142 3.70 -6.15 -27.44
C ARG A 142 5.06 -6.82 -27.26
N ARG A 143 5.31 -7.92 -27.96
CA ARG A 143 6.61 -8.63 -27.90
C ARG A 143 7.78 -7.73 -28.29
N ARG A 144 7.67 -6.97 -29.39
CA ARG A 144 8.76 -6.09 -29.84
C ARG A 144 9.04 -4.95 -28.87
N LEU A 145 7.98 -4.33 -28.32
CA LEU A 145 8.13 -3.32 -27.28
C LEU A 145 8.77 -3.91 -26.02
N GLU A 146 8.28 -5.05 -25.52
CA GLU A 146 8.86 -5.74 -24.36
C GLU A 146 10.34 -6.09 -24.59
N GLY A 147 10.67 -6.67 -25.74
CA GLY A 147 12.05 -6.98 -26.11
C GLY A 147 12.95 -5.74 -26.10
N ARG A 148 12.42 -4.58 -26.53
CA ARG A 148 13.14 -3.30 -26.49
C ARG A 148 13.35 -2.80 -25.08
N PHE A 149 12.32 -2.85 -24.22
CA PHE A 149 12.45 -2.51 -22.79
C PHE A 149 13.50 -3.37 -22.10
N LEU A 150 13.51 -4.68 -22.36
CA LEU A 150 14.48 -5.61 -21.77
C LEU A 150 15.91 -5.36 -22.29
N GLN A 151 16.07 -5.01 -23.56
CA GLN A 151 17.37 -4.63 -24.11
C GLN A 151 17.93 -3.41 -23.38
N LEU A 152 17.12 -2.36 -23.20
CA LEU A 152 17.52 -1.13 -22.52
C LEU A 152 17.76 -1.35 -21.01
N MET A 153 16.94 -2.18 -20.38
CA MET A 153 17.12 -2.57 -18.98
C MET A 153 18.44 -3.32 -18.77
N ALA A 154 18.79 -4.25 -19.67
CA ALA A 154 20.07 -4.95 -19.61
C ALA A 154 21.26 -3.99 -19.77
N GLN A 155 21.13 -2.95 -20.60
CA GLN A 155 22.15 -1.91 -20.74
C GLN A 155 22.31 -1.09 -19.45
N ASP A 156 21.21 -0.67 -18.82
CA ASP A 156 21.26 0.06 -17.55
C ASP A 156 21.86 -0.79 -16.41
N LEU A 157 21.49 -2.07 -16.31
CA LEU A 157 22.06 -2.97 -15.30
C LEU A 157 23.56 -3.16 -15.52
N GLY A 158 24.00 -3.25 -16.78
CA GLY A 158 25.41 -3.25 -17.15
C GLY A 158 26.12 -1.94 -16.74
N GLN A 159 25.49 -0.78 -16.97
CA GLN A 159 26.00 0.51 -16.51
C GLN A 159 26.10 0.60 -14.99
N ALA A 160 25.13 0.03 -14.25
CA ALA A 160 25.16 -0.01 -12.80
C ALA A 160 26.32 -0.86 -12.27
N LEU A 161 26.63 -1.99 -12.91
CA LEU A 161 27.77 -2.84 -12.55
C LEU A 161 29.12 -2.18 -12.86
N ALA A 162 29.20 -1.46 -13.98
CA ALA A 162 30.39 -0.75 -14.44
C ALA A 162 30.57 0.65 -13.82
N ALA A 163 29.63 1.11 -13.00
CA ALA A 163 29.66 2.45 -12.43
C ALA A 163 30.86 2.64 -11.47
N SER A 164 31.57 3.74 -11.67
CA SER A 164 32.73 4.14 -10.85
C SER A 164 32.32 4.91 -9.58
N SER A 165 31.06 5.33 -9.47
CA SER A 165 30.54 6.08 -8.33
C SER A 165 29.15 5.59 -7.91
N ARG A 166 28.82 5.74 -6.61
CA ARG A 166 27.50 5.37 -6.06
C ARG A 166 26.33 6.11 -6.74
N PRO A 167 26.38 7.43 -6.97
CA PRO A 167 25.29 8.13 -7.66
C PRO A 167 25.06 7.62 -9.07
N GLN A 168 26.12 7.28 -9.80
CA GLN A 168 26.03 6.71 -11.15
C GLN A 168 25.39 5.32 -11.13
N ALA A 169 25.79 4.46 -10.18
CA ALA A 169 25.19 3.14 -10.00
C ALA A 169 23.70 3.24 -9.65
N TYR A 170 23.36 4.17 -8.75
CA TYR A 170 21.99 4.41 -8.30
C TYR A 170 21.09 4.88 -9.44
N LEU A 171 21.54 5.86 -10.22
CA LEU A 171 20.78 6.38 -11.37
C LEU A 171 20.59 5.33 -12.47
N ALA A 172 21.62 4.54 -12.78
CA ALA A 172 21.51 3.45 -13.75
C ALA A 172 20.51 2.40 -13.28
N LEU A 173 20.57 1.99 -12.01
CA LEU A 173 19.63 1.02 -11.45
C LEU A 173 18.20 1.58 -11.36
N ALA A 174 18.03 2.87 -11.04
CA ALA A 174 16.74 3.54 -11.02
C ALA A 174 16.12 3.59 -12.43
N ARG A 175 16.91 3.80 -13.48
CA ARG A 175 16.47 3.70 -14.88
C ARG A 175 16.02 2.27 -15.23
N ALA A 176 16.78 1.26 -14.83
CA ALA A 176 16.40 -0.15 -15.04
C ALA A 176 15.05 -0.47 -14.36
N TYR A 177 14.89 -0.04 -13.11
CA TYR A 177 13.65 -0.21 -12.36
C TYR A 177 12.47 0.52 -12.99
N ALA A 178 12.66 1.77 -13.41
CA ALA A 178 11.64 2.58 -14.08
C ALA A 178 11.16 1.91 -15.37
N ARG A 179 12.08 1.31 -16.15
CA ARG A 179 11.74 0.53 -17.35
C ARG A 179 10.98 -0.76 -17.03
N PHE A 180 11.33 -1.43 -15.94
CA PHE A 180 10.62 -2.61 -15.48
C PHE A 180 9.15 -2.29 -15.16
N LEU A 181 8.87 -1.17 -14.48
CA LEU A 181 7.50 -0.77 -14.14
C LEU A 181 6.57 -0.64 -15.36
N VAL A 182 7.09 -0.32 -16.54
CA VAL A 182 6.29 -0.22 -17.77
C VAL A 182 5.83 -1.59 -18.26
N VAL A 183 6.65 -2.61 -18.11
CA VAL A 183 6.42 -3.97 -18.64
C VAL A 183 6.18 -5.02 -17.55
N GLN A 184 6.02 -4.59 -16.29
CA GLN A 184 5.89 -5.48 -15.13
C GLN A 184 4.69 -6.43 -15.23
N ASP A 185 3.63 -6.03 -15.94
CA ASP A 185 2.41 -6.83 -16.11
C ASP A 185 2.54 -7.89 -17.21
N SER A 186 3.74 -8.03 -17.81
CA SER A 186 3.96 -9.08 -18.80
C SER A 186 3.82 -10.45 -18.13
N PRO A 187 3.00 -11.37 -18.66
CA PRO A 187 2.82 -12.71 -18.11
C PRO A 187 4.10 -13.57 -18.20
N GLN A 188 5.13 -13.09 -18.90
CA GLN A 188 6.42 -13.76 -19.03
C GLN A 188 7.48 -13.25 -18.04
N SER A 189 7.14 -12.24 -17.23
CA SER A 189 8.10 -11.64 -16.31
C SER A 189 8.33 -12.53 -15.08
N THR A 190 9.59 -12.86 -14.82
CA THR A 190 10.05 -13.49 -13.56
C THR A 190 10.71 -12.48 -12.62
N LEU A 191 10.75 -11.20 -13.02
CA LEU A 191 11.31 -10.10 -12.27
C LEU A 191 10.29 -9.58 -11.25
N ARG A 192 10.77 -9.18 -10.07
CA ARG A 192 9.95 -8.55 -9.03
C ARG A 192 10.43 -7.14 -8.77
N ALA A 193 9.50 -6.20 -8.53
CA ALA A 193 9.84 -4.83 -8.12
C ALA A 193 10.74 -4.82 -6.87
N GLN A 194 10.51 -5.74 -5.94
CA GLN A 194 11.29 -5.87 -4.71
C GLN A 194 12.78 -6.14 -4.96
N ASP A 195 13.14 -6.88 -6.01
CA ASP A 195 14.54 -7.17 -6.35
C ASP A 195 15.28 -5.87 -6.72
N PHE A 196 14.62 -4.97 -7.46
CA PHE A 196 15.16 -3.65 -7.80
C PHE A 196 15.23 -2.73 -6.57
N VAL A 197 14.20 -2.71 -5.73
CA VAL A 197 14.16 -1.88 -4.51
C VAL A 197 15.26 -2.29 -3.53
N GLN A 198 15.49 -3.60 -3.33
CA GLN A 198 16.57 -4.09 -2.49
C GLN A 198 17.94 -3.71 -3.06
N ALA A 199 18.13 -3.81 -4.38
CA ALA A 199 19.37 -3.41 -5.01
C ALA A 199 19.60 -1.89 -4.88
N LEU A 200 18.56 -1.06 -5.06
CA LEU A 200 18.63 0.40 -4.86
C LEU A 200 18.96 0.76 -3.41
N ALA A 201 18.35 0.10 -2.44
CA ALA A 201 18.63 0.27 -1.02
C ALA A 201 20.11 0.00 -0.72
N LYS A 202 20.67 -1.09 -1.25
CA LYS A 202 22.10 -1.41 -1.09
C LYS A 202 23.02 -0.37 -1.72
N VAL A 203 22.71 0.13 -2.92
CA VAL A 203 23.50 1.22 -3.52
C VAL A 203 23.47 2.48 -2.63
N SER A 204 22.29 2.86 -2.14
CA SER A 204 22.12 4.05 -1.29
C SER A 204 22.81 3.91 0.07
N GLY A 205 22.75 2.72 0.69
CA GLY A 205 23.39 2.38 1.95
C GLY A 205 24.91 2.19 1.85
N GLY A 206 25.48 2.16 0.64
CA GLY A 206 26.90 1.89 0.42
C GLY A 206 27.30 0.42 0.59
N GLU A 207 26.33 -0.49 0.59
CA GLU A 207 26.54 -1.92 0.69
C GLU A 207 26.94 -2.53 -0.68
N ASN A 208 27.38 -3.79 -0.66
CA ASN A 208 27.71 -4.51 -1.89
C ASN A 208 26.44 -4.88 -2.70
N PHE A 209 26.08 -4.01 -3.64
CA PHE A 209 24.90 -4.16 -4.49
C PHE A 209 25.14 -5.05 -5.73
N ARG A 210 26.40 -5.28 -6.13
CA ARG A 210 26.74 -5.93 -7.40
C ARG A 210 26.16 -7.35 -7.57
N PRO A 211 26.15 -8.22 -6.55
CA PRO A 211 25.55 -9.55 -6.68
C PRO A 211 24.05 -9.48 -7.01
N GLY A 212 23.31 -8.56 -6.38
CA GLY A 212 21.88 -8.36 -6.65
C GLY A 212 21.62 -7.86 -8.07
N VAL A 213 22.45 -6.94 -8.57
CA VAL A 213 22.35 -6.44 -9.94
C VAL A 213 22.73 -7.49 -10.98
N GLN A 214 23.70 -8.36 -10.69
CA GLN A 214 24.04 -9.50 -11.56
C GLN A 214 22.87 -10.50 -11.66
N GLU A 215 22.17 -10.75 -10.55
CA GLU A 215 21.01 -11.63 -10.56
C GLU A 215 19.85 -11.04 -11.36
N LEU A 216 19.58 -9.74 -11.20
CA LEU A 216 18.64 -9.01 -12.06
C LEU A 216 19.01 -9.13 -13.54
N GLN A 217 20.30 -8.99 -13.88
CA GLN A 217 20.79 -9.10 -15.25
C GLN A 217 20.55 -10.51 -15.84
N LYS A 218 20.77 -11.56 -15.05
CA LYS A 218 20.48 -12.95 -15.47
C LYS A 218 18.99 -13.15 -15.73
N LYS A 219 18.12 -12.68 -14.84
CA LYS A 219 16.66 -12.78 -15.00
C LYS A 219 16.17 -12.02 -16.25
N VAL A 220 16.68 -10.81 -16.49
CA VAL A 220 16.40 -10.03 -17.72
C VAL A 220 16.85 -10.79 -18.97
N ALA A 221 18.03 -11.42 -18.93
CA ALA A 221 18.55 -12.21 -20.05
C ALA A 221 17.68 -13.44 -20.33
N ALA A 222 17.25 -14.17 -19.29
CA ALA A 222 16.37 -15.32 -19.41
C ALA A 222 15.01 -14.94 -20.01
N TRP A 223 14.41 -13.84 -19.55
CA TRP A 223 13.14 -13.34 -20.11
C TRP A 223 13.30 -12.91 -21.57
N ARG A 224 14.41 -12.26 -21.94
CA ARG A 224 14.67 -11.92 -23.33
C ARG A 224 14.83 -13.16 -24.22
N GLN A 225 15.46 -14.23 -23.72
CA GLN A 225 15.58 -15.50 -24.44
C GLN A 225 14.22 -16.18 -24.62
N SER A 226 13.34 -16.17 -23.61
CA SER A 226 11.99 -16.75 -23.73
C SER A 226 11.13 -16.03 -24.78
N LEU A 227 11.27 -14.71 -24.90
CA LEU A 227 10.61 -13.92 -25.94
C LEU A 227 11.09 -14.30 -27.35
N GLN A 228 12.38 -14.60 -27.52
CA GLN A 228 12.98 -15.00 -28.80
C GLN A 228 12.72 -16.47 -29.17
N ALA A 229 12.61 -17.38 -28.19
CA ALA A 229 12.31 -18.79 -28.46
C ALA A 229 10.92 -18.99 -29.08
N ARG A 230 9.94 -18.12 -28.73
CA ARG A 230 8.58 -18.14 -29.34
C ARG A 230 8.54 -17.68 -30.79
N THR A 231 9.61 -17.08 -31.32
CA THR A 231 9.73 -16.75 -32.76
C THR A 231 10.15 -17.95 -33.61
N ALA A 232 10.67 -19.02 -33.00
CA ALA A 232 11.23 -20.18 -33.69
C ALA A 232 10.32 -21.41 -33.73
N ALA A 233 9.12 -21.36 -33.15
CA ALA A 233 8.15 -22.44 -33.29
C ALA A 233 7.49 -22.36 -34.68
N PRO A 234 7.68 -23.34 -35.57
CA PRO A 234 6.86 -23.45 -36.76
C PRO A 234 5.41 -23.72 -36.34
N LEU A 235 4.46 -23.17 -37.08
CA LEU A 235 3.06 -23.61 -37.05
C LEU A 235 3.02 -25.11 -37.39
N SER A 236 3.09 -25.98 -36.40
CA SER A 236 2.69 -27.37 -36.57
C SER A 236 1.16 -27.42 -36.60
N PRO A 237 0.55 -27.98 -37.65
CA PRO A 237 -0.90 -28.03 -37.79
C PRO A 237 -1.52 -28.88 -36.67
N ALA A 238 -2.71 -28.46 -36.23
CA ALA A 238 -3.55 -29.20 -35.30
C ALA A 238 -3.71 -30.66 -35.74
N PRO A 239 -3.65 -31.64 -34.84
CA PRO A 239 -3.98 -33.01 -35.18
C PRO A 239 -5.50 -33.12 -35.44
N THR A 240 -5.85 -33.39 -36.70
CA THR A 240 -7.17 -33.85 -37.10
C THR A 240 -7.50 -35.17 -36.38
N PRO A 241 -8.73 -35.38 -35.89
CA PRO A 241 -9.14 -36.66 -35.36
C PRO A 241 -9.22 -37.69 -36.50
N PRO A 242 -8.76 -38.95 -36.31
CA PRO A 242 -8.91 -39.96 -37.34
C PRO A 242 -10.36 -40.43 -37.43
N THR A 243 -11.01 -40.09 -38.54
CA THR A 243 -12.21 -40.75 -39.04
C THR A 243 -11.81 -42.15 -39.55
N GLN A 244 -12.18 -43.20 -38.85
CA GLN A 244 -12.16 -44.57 -39.39
C GLN A 244 -13.59 -45.03 -39.66
N ALA A 245 -13.99 -44.92 -40.92
CA ALA A 245 -15.09 -45.68 -41.49
C ALA A 245 -14.51 -46.98 -42.07
N SER A 246 -14.96 -48.13 -41.58
CA SER A 246 -14.77 -49.43 -42.23
C SER A 246 -15.85 -50.41 -41.75
N THR A 247 -16.70 -50.85 -42.66
CA THR A 247 -17.58 -52.03 -42.54
C THR A 247 -17.57 -52.73 -43.91
N PRO A 248 -17.91 -54.02 -44.03
CA PRO A 248 -17.79 -55.17 -43.12
C PRO A 248 -17.15 -56.40 -43.85
N PRO A 249 -17.10 -57.61 -43.25
CA PRO A 249 -18.18 -58.55 -43.59
C PRO A 249 -18.67 -59.41 -42.41
N ALA A 250 -19.85 -60.02 -42.62
CA ALA A 250 -20.68 -60.73 -41.67
C ALA A 250 -20.28 -62.19 -41.41
N SER A 251 -20.47 -62.67 -40.18
CA SER A 251 -20.93 -64.04 -39.84
C SER A 251 -21.47 -64.08 -38.38
N THR A 252 -22.80 -64.20 -38.25
CA THR A 252 -23.65 -65.06 -37.36
C THR A 252 -23.21 -65.53 -35.93
N PRO A 253 -24.14 -65.98 -35.04
CA PRO A 253 -24.43 -65.35 -33.74
C PRO A 253 -23.99 -66.13 -32.46
N SER A 254 -24.02 -65.40 -31.34
CA SER A 254 -24.12 -65.72 -29.88
C SER A 254 -24.11 -67.20 -29.40
N PRO A 255 -23.53 -67.50 -28.21
CA PRO A 255 -24.16 -67.14 -26.93
C PRO A 255 -23.22 -66.69 -25.79
N ALA A 256 -23.81 -66.00 -24.80
CA ALA A 256 -23.20 -65.58 -23.52
C ALA A 256 -22.71 -66.77 -22.65
N PRO A 257 -21.78 -66.52 -21.71
CA PRO A 257 -22.19 -66.56 -20.30
C PRO A 257 -21.47 -65.57 -19.34
N LEU A 258 -22.29 -65.01 -18.43
CA LEU A 258 -22.11 -64.66 -16.99
C LEU A 258 -20.84 -63.93 -16.45
N PRO A 259 -21.03 -63.08 -15.40
CA PRO A 259 -20.06 -62.08 -14.97
C PRO A 259 -19.00 -62.65 -14.04
N SER A 260 -17.75 -62.21 -14.20
CA SER A 260 -16.71 -62.39 -13.17
C SER A 260 -16.43 -61.06 -12.48
N PRO A 261 -16.52 -61.01 -11.14
CA PRO A 261 -16.28 -59.80 -10.36
C PRO A 261 -14.78 -59.68 -10.11
N SER A 262 -14.13 -58.66 -10.65
CA SER A 262 -12.85 -58.15 -10.17
C SER A 262 -12.40 -57.00 -11.05
N GLN A 263 -12.72 -55.79 -10.62
CA GLN A 263 -11.77 -54.68 -10.55
C GLN A 263 -12.52 -53.54 -9.90
N VAL A 264 -12.36 -53.42 -8.58
CA VAL A 264 -12.44 -52.12 -7.93
C VAL A 264 -11.33 -51.30 -8.59
N ARG A 265 -11.67 -50.63 -9.70
CA ARG A 265 -10.98 -49.41 -10.08
C ARG A 265 -11.09 -48.53 -8.85
N LEU A 266 -9.95 -48.21 -8.26
CA LEU A 266 -9.78 -46.96 -7.52
C LEU A 266 -10.59 -45.92 -8.28
N ALA A 267 -11.69 -45.45 -7.67
CA ALA A 267 -12.54 -44.47 -8.30
C ALA A 267 -11.62 -43.32 -8.71
N GLU A 268 -11.44 -43.11 -10.01
CA GLU A 268 -11.16 -41.77 -10.50
C GLU A 268 -12.29 -40.94 -9.88
N THR A 269 -11.94 -40.13 -8.87
CA THR A 269 -12.91 -39.26 -8.22
C THR A 269 -13.32 -38.25 -9.26
N PHE A 270 -14.32 -38.61 -10.06
CA PHE A 270 -14.88 -37.72 -11.05
C PHE A 270 -15.53 -36.58 -10.29
N LEU A 271 -14.89 -35.42 -10.32
CA LEU A 271 -15.50 -34.18 -9.84
C LEU A 271 -16.86 -34.02 -10.52
N PRO A 272 -17.95 -33.71 -9.79
CA PRO A 272 -19.23 -33.34 -10.37
C PRO A 272 -19.05 -32.28 -11.46
N GLN A 273 -19.86 -32.37 -12.52
CA GLN A 273 -19.71 -31.51 -13.70
C GLN A 273 -19.79 -30.01 -13.33
N GLU A 274 -20.70 -29.63 -12.44
CA GLU A 274 -20.89 -28.26 -11.95
C GLU A 274 -19.62 -27.72 -11.26
N ILE A 275 -19.06 -28.45 -10.28
CA ILE A 275 -17.82 -28.07 -9.59
C ILE A 275 -16.66 -27.95 -10.58
N ARG A 276 -16.57 -28.85 -11.55
CA ARG A 276 -15.51 -28.84 -12.57
C ARG A 276 -15.61 -27.61 -13.47
N GLU A 277 -16.81 -27.28 -13.93
CA GLU A 277 -17.04 -26.10 -14.77
C GLU A 277 -16.69 -24.81 -14.00
N GLU A 278 -17.16 -24.67 -12.76
CA GLU A 278 -16.91 -23.47 -11.94
C GLU A 278 -15.42 -23.32 -11.55
N THR A 279 -14.77 -24.39 -11.13
CA THR A 279 -13.34 -24.35 -10.75
C THR A 279 -12.44 -24.07 -11.95
N ASN A 280 -12.81 -24.52 -13.16
CA ASN A 280 -12.08 -24.20 -14.39
C ASN A 280 -12.18 -22.73 -14.81
N LEU A 281 -13.18 -21.99 -14.32
CA LEU A 281 -13.31 -20.54 -14.56
C LEU A 281 -12.41 -19.71 -13.64
N LEU A 282 -11.85 -20.31 -12.59
CA LEU A 282 -10.94 -19.63 -11.67
C LEU A 282 -9.63 -19.31 -12.37
N ARG A 283 -9.03 -18.17 -12.01
CA ARG A 283 -7.69 -17.77 -12.49
C ARG A 283 -6.59 -18.47 -11.69
N LEU A 284 -6.72 -19.78 -11.51
CA LEU A 284 -5.79 -20.63 -10.78
C LEU A 284 -5.13 -21.62 -11.73
N ASP A 285 -3.99 -22.17 -11.32
CA ASP A 285 -3.38 -23.27 -12.04
C ASP A 285 -4.35 -24.47 -12.09
N PRO A 286 -4.43 -25.22 -13.21
CA PRO A 286 -5.39 -26.32 -13.35
C PRO A 286 -5.28 -27.40 -12.26
N GLU A 287 -4.06 -27.67 -11.77
CA GLU A 287 -3.84 -28.59 -10.65
C GLU A 287 -4.41 -28.06 -9.33
N VAL A 288 -4.33 -26.75 -9.12
CA VAL A 288 -4.85 -26.09 -7.92
C VAL A 288 -6.37 -26.02 -7.98
N ALA A 289 -6.94 -25.70 -9.13
CA ALA A 289 -8.38 -25.73 -9.37
C ALA A 289 -8.98 -27.13 -9.09
N LEU A 290 -8.27 -28.19 -9.50
CA LEU A 290 -8.66 -29.56 -9.20
C LEU A 290 -8.63 -29.85 -7.70
N ARG A 291 -7.60 -29.41 -6.96
CA ARG A 291 -7.54 -29.55 -5.49
C ARG A 291 -8.66 -28.80 -4.79
N VAL A 292 -9.05 -27.62 -5.29
CA VAL A 292 -10.22 -26.87 -4.79
C VAL A 292 -11.50 -27.67 -5.01
N GLY A 293 -11.70 -28.22 -6.21
CA GLY A 293 -12.85 -29.07 -6.51
C GLY A 293 -12.92 -30.31 -5.60
N GLU A 294 -11.78 -30.96 -5.36
CA GLU A 294 -11.71 -32.10 -4.44
C GLU A 294 -12.04 -31.69 -3.00
N ALA A 295 -11.57 -30.52 -2.55
CA ALA A 295 -11.87 -30.01 -1.22
C ALA A 295 -13.36 -29.72 -1.05
N LEU A 296 -14.01 -29.12 -2.06
CA LEU A 296 -15.46 -28.91 -2.08
C LEU A 296 -16.23 -30.23 -2.01
N GLN A 297 -15.83 -31.22 -2.82
CA GLN A 297 -16.44 -32.54 -2.83
C GLN A 297 -16.29 -33.26 -1.47
N ARG A 298 -15.10 -33.22 -0.86
CA ARG A 298 -14.84 -33.81 0.47
C ARG A 298 -15.71 -33.19 1.56
N LEU A 299 -16.03 -31.91 1.44
CA LEU A 299 -16.90 -31.19 2.38
C LEU A 299 -18.39 -31.33 2.05
N ALA A 300 -18.74 -32.07 0.99
CA ALA A 300 -20.09 -32.19 0.45
C ALA A 300 -20.73 -30.82 0.13
N ILE A 301 -19.92 -29.88 -0.39
CA ILE A 301 -20.40 -28.56 -0.82
C ILE A 301 -20.73 -28.64 -2.31
N PRO A 302 -21.95 -28.28 -2.74
CA PRO A 302 -22.41 -28.58 -4.10
C PRO A 302 -21.72 -27.75 -5.18
N SER A 303 -21.31 -26.52 -4.86
CA SER A 303 -20.72 -25.57 -5.81
C SER A 303 -19.79 -24.58 -5.12
N LEU A 304 -18.95 -23.90 -5.90
CA LEU A 304 -18.09 -22.82 -5.44
C LEU A 304 -18.92 -21.64 -4.91
N ILE A 305 -20.07 -21.36 -5.52
CA ILE A 305 -20.99 -20.30 -5.08
C ILE A 305 -21.49 -20.57 -3.66
N ASN A 306 -21.93 -21.80 -3.38
CA ASN A 306 -22.34 -22.20 -2.03
C ASN A 306 -21.20 -22.11 -1.02
N TRP A 307 -19.94 -22.26 -1.47
CA TRP A 307 -18.79 -22.05 -0.60
C TRP A 307 -18.52 -20.58 -0.33
N LEU A 308 -18.69 -19.70 -1.32
CA LEU A 308 -18.61 -18.25 -1.12
C LEU A 308 -19.67 -17.76 -0.12
N ASP A 309 -20.88 -18.31 -0.13
CA ASP A 309 -21.90 -18.02 0.89
C ASP A 309 -21.43 -18.38 2.32
N LEU A 310 -20.62 -19.44 2.47
CA LEU A 310 -20.02 -19.81 3.76
C LEU A 310 -18.93 -18.83 4.19
N LEU A 311 -18.16 -18.30 3.23
CA LEU A 311 -17.17 -17.25 3.48
C LEU A 311 -17.85 -15.96 3.94
N ASP A 312 -18.97 -15.60 3.30
CA ASP A 312 -19.81 -14.47 3.70
C ASP A 312 -20.48 -14.66 5.06
N GLU A 313 -20.85 -15.89 5.42
CA GLU A 313 -21.34 -16.21 6.76
C GLU A 313 -20.28 -15.91 7.84
N VAL A 314 -19.03 -16.30 7.59
CA VAL A 314 -17.89 -15.99 8.49
C VAL A 314 -17.69 -14.48 8.57
N ARG A 315 -17.69 -13.78 7.44
CA ARG A 315 -17.55 -12.31 7.36
C ARG A 315 -18.66 -11.59 8.14
N SER A 316 -19.91 -12.04 7.99
CA SER A 316 -21.07 -11.51 8.72
C SER A 316 -20.95 -11.72 10.23
N SER A 317 -20.54 -12.92 10.66
CA SER A 317 -20.32 -13.21 12.09
C SER A 317 -19.22 -12.33 12.69
N LEU A 318 -18.14 -12.08 11.94
CA LEU A 318 -17.07 -11.18 12.37
C LEU A 318 -17.51 -9.71 12.44
N ALA A 319 -18.31 -9.26 11.47
CA ALA A 319 -18.90 -7.93 11.50
C ALA A 319 -19.82 -7.75 12.72
N GLN A 320 -20.60 -8.76 13.08
CA GLN A 320 -21.40 -8.75 14.32
C GLN A 320 -20.51 -8.69 15.57
N ALA A 321 -19.43 -9.47 15.63
CA ALA A 321 -18.46 -9.41 16.73
C ALA A 321 -17.84 -8.01 16.87
N GLN A 322 -17.51 -7.37 15.75
CA GLN A 322 -17.01 -5.99 15.72
C GLN A 322 -18.04 -5.01 16.28
N LEU A 323 -19.32 -5.11 15.88
CA LEU A 323 -20.40 -4.26 16.39
C LEU A 323 -20.60 -4.47 17.90
N TYR A 324 -20.58 -5.72 18.38
CA TYR A 324 -20.66 -6.00 19.82
C TYR A 324 -19.49 -5.39 20.57
N THR A 325 -18.27 -5.45 20.01
CA THR A 325 -17.08 -4.82 20.58
C THR A 325 -17.22 -3.30 20.65
N ALA A 326 -17.72 -2.66 19.58
CA ALA A 326 -17.98 -1.22 19.55
C ALA A 326 -19.01 -0.79 20.61
N SER A 327 -19.98 -1.65 20.91
CA SER A 327 -21.01 -1.41 21.93
C SER A 327 -20.62 -1.82 23.36
N GLY A 328 -19.38 -2.30 23.58
CA GLY A 328 -18.90 -2.77 24.88
C GLY A 328 -19.45 -4.14 25.32
N GLN A 329 -20.08 -4.90 24.43
CA GLN A 329 -20.65 -6.23 24.70
C GLN A 329 -19.61 -7.33 24.44
N TYR A 330 -18.53 -7.36 25.23
CA TYR A 330 -17.37 -8.22 24.99
C TYR A 330 -17.68 -9.73 24.99
N GLU A 331 -18.54 -10.20 25.89
CA GLU A 331 -18.96 -11.61 25.94
C GLU A 331 -19.63 -12.06 24.63
N ARG A 332 -20.53 -11.23 24.09
CA ARG A 332 -21.20 -11.52 22.82
C ARG A 332 -20.24 -11.45 21.63
N SER A 333 -19.29 -10.51 21.68
CA SER A 333 -18.22 -10.43 20.69
C SER A 333 -17.37 -11.71 20.67
N ARG A 334 -16.94 -12.21 21.84
CA ARG A 334 -16.18 -13.46 21.97
C ARG A 334 -16.96 -14.66 21.46
N ALA A 335 -18.25 -14.76 21.80
CA ALA A 335 -19.11 -15.84 21.32
C ALA A 335 -19.23 -15.85 19.78
N GLN A 336 -19.41 -14.67 19.17
CA GLN A 336 -19.46 -14.54 17.71
C GLN A 336 -18.11 -14.79 17.03
N LEU A 337 -17.00 -14.39 17.65
CA LEU A 337 -15.65 -14.72 17.17
C LEU A 337 -15.41 -16.22 17.19
N ALA A 338 -15.81 -16.91 18.27
CA ALA A 338 -15.70 -18.36 18.38
C ALA A 338 -16.58 -19.10 17.37
N TYR A 339 -17.81 -18.61 17.13
CA TYR A 339 -18.69 -19.12 16.08
C TYR A 339 -18.05 -18.97 14.69
N ALA A 340 -17.56 -17.77 14.36
CA ALA A 340 -16.86 -17.49 13.12
C ALA A 340 -15.64 -18.40 12.93
N TYR A 341 -14.84 -18.59 13.99
CA TYR A 341 -13.67 -19.46 13.95
C TYR A 341 -14.03 -20.91 13.67
N ASN A 342 -15.05 -21.45 14.36
CA ASN A 342 -15.48 -22.82 14.15
C ASN A 342 -15.97 -23.03 12.71
N ARG A 343 -16.76 -22.08 12.18
CA ARG A 343 -17.23 -22.11 10.79
C ARG A 343 -16.08 -22.02 9.80
N PHE A 344 -15.15 -21.11 10.03
CA PHE A 344 -13.92 -20.98 9.25
C PHE A 344 -13.14 -22.30 9.24
N ARG A 345 -12.82 -22.86 10.40
CA ARG A 345 -11.97 -24.05 10.55
C ARG A 345 -12.58 -25.28 9.89
N LEU A 346 -13.89 -25.47 10.01
CA LEU A 346 -14.57 -26.67 9.49
C LEU A 346 -14.90 -26.59 8.01
N LYS A 347 -15.18 -25.40 7.48
CA LYS A 347 -15.78 -25.25 6.13
C LYS A 347 -14.96 -24.39 5.17
N VAL A 348 -14.26 -23.37 5.67
CA VAL A 348 -13.49 -22.45 4.84
C VAL A 348 -12.04 -22.91 4.72
N TYR A 349 -11.39 -23.19 5.85
CA TYR A 349 -9.98 -23.57 5.93
C TYR A 349 -9.59 -24.71 4.97
N PRO A 350 -10.33 -25.83 4.83
CA PRO A 350 -9.90 -26.92 3.96
C PRO A 350 -9.87 -26.54 2.47
N VAL A 351 -10.74 -25.61 2.06
CA VAL A 351 -10.81 -25.11 0.67
C VAL A 351 -9.73 -24.05 0.45
N VAL A 352 -9.58 -23.09 1.38
CA VAL A 352 -8.49 -22.09 1.30
C VAL A 352 -7.12 -22.76 1.32
N GLY A 353 -6.95 -23.79 2.14
CA GLY A 353 -5.71 -24.58 2.19
C GLY A 353 -5.36 -25.27 0.87
N ALA A 354 -6.33 -25.49 -0.03
CA ALA A 354 -6.09 -26.10 -1.33
C ALA A 354 -5.43 -25.14 -2.33
N TYR A 355 -5.72 -23.84 -2.26
CA TYR A 355 -5.18 -22.84 -3.21
C TYR A 355 -4.24 -21.80 -2.58
N ALA A 356 -4.37 -21.53 -1.29
CA ALA A 356 -3.57 -20.55 -0.55
C ALA A 356 -3.27 -21.05 0.88
N PRO A 357 -2.38 -22.06 1.05
CA PRO A 357 -2.09 -22.67 2.35
C PRO A 357 -1.52 -21.67 3.36
N GLU A 358 -0.59 -20.80 2.93
CA GLU A 358 0.00 -19.79 3.81
C GLU A 358 -1.06 -18.80 4.36
N LEU A 359 -2.06 -18.46 3.55
CA LEU A 359 -3.17 -17.59 3.95
C LEU A 359 -4.09 -18.29 4.94
N ALA A 360 -4.43 -19.57 4.68
CA ALA A 360 -5.26 -20.36 5.59
C ALA A 360 -4.59 -20.49 6.98
N GLU A 361 -3.29 -20.78 7.03
CA GLU A 361 -2.51 -20.88 8.27
C GLU A 361 -2.36 -19.54 8.99
N ARG A 362 -2.17 -18.45 8.24
CA ARG A 362 -2.08 -17.10 8.81
C ARG A 362 -3.41 -16.67 9.44
N ALA A 363 -4.52 -16.90 8.75
CA ALA A 363 -5.85 -16.64 9.28
C ALA A 363 -6.17 -17.51 10.51
N ASP A 364 -5.84 -18.80 10.49
CA ASP A 364 -6.04 -19.71 11.63
C ASP A 364 -5.28 -19.22 12.86
N ARG A 365 -4.01 -18.81 12.69
CA ARG A 365 -3.22 -18.21 13.78
C ARG A 365 -3.84 -16.91 14.29
N LEU A 366 -4.31 -16.04 13.39
CA LEU A 366 -4.94 -14.78 13.79
C LEU A 366 -6.23 -15.00 14.59
N PHE A 367 -7.09 -15.92 14.15
CA PHE A 367 -8.28 -16.32 14.92
C PHE A 367 -7.94 -16.87 16.30
N LEU A 368 -6.96 -17.77 16.39
CA LEU A 368 -6.54 -18.35 17.67
C LEU A 368 -5.94 -17.30 18.60
N GLN A 369 -5.15 -16.37 18.07
CA GLN A 369 -4.60 -15.27 18.85
C GLN A 369 -5.68 -14.32 19.32
N MET A 370 -6.62 -13.93 18.47
CA MET A 370 -7.76 -13.07 18.85
C MET A 370 -8.65 -13.71 19.92
N GLN A 371 -8.90 -15.02 19.85
CA GLN A 371 -9.69 -15.72 20.88
C GLN A 371 -9.05 -15.64 22.26
N ASN A 372 -7.72 -15.67 22.33
CA ASN A 372 -6.95 -15.66 23.59
C ASN A 372 -6.42 -14.27 23.99
N ALA A 373 -6.49 -13.29 23.09
CA ALA A 373 -5.98 -11.94 23.33
C ALA A 373 -6.86 -11.18 24.29
N VAL A 374 -6.28 -10.30 25.11
CA VAL A 374 -7.02 -9.38 25.99
C VAL A 374 -7.22 -8.04 25.33
N GLY A 375 -8.38 -7.44 25.58
CA GLY A 375 -8.65 -6.07 25.13
C GLY A 375 -8.78 -5.95 23.63
N LEU A 376 -9.56 -6.83 23.02
CA LEU A 376 -9.92 -6.71 21.61
C LEU A 376 -10.55 -5.34 21.32
N ARG A 377 -10.19 -4.76 20.16
CA ARG A 377 -10.66 -3.47 19.65
C ARG A 377 -11.32 -3.66 18.29
N THR A 378 -12.09 -2.67 17.85
CA THR A 378 -12.76 -2.74 16.53
C THR A 378 -11.77 -2.81 15.37
N ALA A 379 -10.55 -2.28 15.55
CA ALA A 379 -9.48 -2.37 14.58
C ALA A 379 -9.01 -3.82 14.32
N ASP A 380 -8.96 -4.66 15.35
CA ASP A 380 -8.50 -6.06 15.25
C ASP A 380 -9.44 -6.87 14.35
N PHE A 381 -10.75 -6.65 14.50
CA PHE A 381 -11.76 -7.26 13.63
C PHE A 381 -11.68 -6.75 12.19
N THR A 382 -11.32 -5.48 11.96
CA THR A 382 -11.09 -4.96 10.61
C THR A 382 -9.94 -5.69 9.92
N VAL A 383 -8.86 -6.00 10.65
CA VAL A 383 -7.72 -6.76 10.11
C VAL A 383 -8.16 -8.20 9.77
N LEU A 384 -8.89 -8.86 10.67
CA LEU A 384 -9.38 -10.22 10.42
C LEU A 384 -10.41 -10.28 9.28
N LEU A 385 -11.32 -9.31 9.18
CA LEU A 385 -12.25 -9.18 8.05
C LEU A 385 -11.50 -8.99 6.73
N GLY A 386 -10.44 -8.19 6.73
CA GLY A 386 -9.53 -8.06 5.59
C GLY A 386 -8.89 -9.39 5.21
N GLU A 387 -8.48 -10.19 6.19
CA GLU A 387 -7.87 -11.51 5.94
C GLU A 387 -8.88 -12.49 5.31
N ILE A 388 -10.16 -12.44 5.72
CA ILE A 388 -11.25 -13.19 5.07
C ILE A 388 -11.50 -12.67 3.64
N GLN A 389 -11.45 -11.36 3.41
CA GLN A 389 -11.55 -10.78 2.07
C GLN A 389 -10.38 -11.21 1.18
N GLU A 390 -9.14 -11.26 1.70
CA GLU A 390 -7.96 -11.72 0.97
C GLU A 390 -8.15 -13.16 0.44
N MET A 391 -8.92 -14.02 1.14
CA MET A 391 -9.21 -15.37 0.65
C MET A 391 -10.01 -15.35 -0.65
N GLU A 392 -11.03 -14.50 -0.72
CA GLU A 392 -11.85 -14.31 -1.92
C GLU A 392 -11.03 -13.66 -3.05
N GLU A 393 -10.29 -12.60 -2.74
CA GLU A 393 -9.42 -11.94 -3.71
C GLU A 393 -8.43 -12.94 -4.31
N ARG A 394 -7.80 -13.78 -3.48
CA ARG A 394 -6.84 -14.79 -3.94
C ARG A 394 -7.46 -15.87 -4.80
N LEU A 395 -8.68 -16.30 -4.47
CA LEU A 395 -9.43 -17.25 -5.28
C LEU A 395 -9.70 -16.68 -6.69
N LEU A 396 -10.00 -15.38 -6.77
CA LEU A 396 -10.29 -14.67 -8.02
C LEU A 396 -9.03 -14.17 -8.77
N GLY A 397 -7.83 -14.44 -8.23
CA GLY A 397 -6.54 -14.02 -8.81
C GLY A 397 -6.11 -12.59 -8.47
N GLY A 398 -6.76 -11.96 -7.49
CA GLY A 398 -6.43 -10.66 -6.91
C GLY A 398 -5.69 -10.75 -5.56
N THR A 399 -5.50 -9.60 -4.92
CA THR A 399 -4.95 -9.46 -3.56
C THR A 399 -5.21 -8.04 -3.03
N LEU A 400 -5.43 -7.90 -1.73
CA LEU A 400 -5.45 -6.64 -0.98
C LEU A 400 -4.04 -6.02 -0.85
N GLY A 401 -3.00 -6.76 -1.24
CA GLY A 401 -1.65 -6.26 -1.39
C GLY A 401 -0.79 -6.33 -0.13
N PRO A 402 0.48 -5.87 -0.22
CA PRO A 402 1.47 -6.04 0.84
C PRO A 402 1.16 -5.24 2.09
N TRP A 403 0.41 -4.14 1.97
CA TRP A 403 0.00 -3.32 3.12
C TRP A 403 -0.92 -4.09 4.06
N HIS A 404 -1.88 -4.83 3.52
CA HIS A 404 -2.74 -5.68 4.33
C HIS A 404 -1.94 -6.80 5.01
N SER A 405 -1.01 -7.44 4.28
CA SER A 405 -0.13 -8.46 4.87
C SER A 405 0.73 -7.90 6.01
N LEU A 406 1.21 -6.65 5.89
CA LEU A 406 1.93 -5.96 6.97
C LEU A 406 1.02 -5.72 8.18
N GLN A 407 -0.23 -5.26 7.96
CA GLN A 407 -1.19 -5.08 9.05
C GLN A 407 -1.42 -6.38 9.82
N VAL A 408 -1.63 -7.51 9.12
CA VAL A 408 -1.80 -8.82 9.74
C VAL A 408 -0.55 -9.25 10.52
N GLN A 409 0.66 -8.98 10.01
CA GLN A 409 1.89 -9.29 10.73
C GLN A 409 2.07 -8.43 11.99
N VAL A 410 1.79 -7.13 11.91
CA VAL A 410 1.80 -6.22 13.06
C VAL A 410 0.75 -6.64 14.09
N GLU A 411 -0.42 -7.06 13.62
CA GLU A 411 -1.50 -7.59 14.46
C GLU A 411 -1.01 -8.84 15.20
N LEU A 412 -0.54 -9.86 14.49
CA LEU A 412 -0.01 -11.09 15.08
C LEU A 412 1.16 -10.83 16.06
N PHE A 413 2.01 -9.86 15.78
CA PHE A 413 3.13 -9.53 16.66
C PHE A 413 2.70 -8.81 17.95
N SER A 414 1.74 -7.89 17.84
CA SER A 414 1.40 -6.98 18.94
C SER A 414 0.17 -7.43 19.74
N LEU A 415 -0.79 -8.12 19.13
CA LEU A 415 -2.11 -8.38 19.69
C LEU A 415 -2.07 -9.05 21.08
N GLY A 416 -2.92 -8.54 21.98
CA GLY A 416 -3.07 -9.01 23.35
C GLY A 416 -2.07 -8.33 24.31
N ILE A 417 -1.41 -9.15 25.13
CA ILE A 417 -0.51 -8.66 26.20
C ILE A 417 0.62 -7.76 25.68
N PRO A 418 1.33 -8.07 24.56
CA PRO A 418 2.42 -7.21 24.10
C PRO A 418 1.97 -5.77 23.82
N ARG A 419 0.84 -5.58 23.12
CA ARG A 419 0.26 -4.26 22.85
C ARG A 419 -0.23 -3.58 24.12
N ALA A 420 -0.85 -4.32 25.03
CA ALA A 420 -1.28 -3.78 26.31
C ALA A 420 -0.09 -3.26 27.13
N VAL A 421 0.99 -4.03 27.23
CA VAL A 421 2.24 -3.64 27.91
C VAL A 421 2.86 -2.41 27.23
N PHE A 422 2.89 -2.38 25.90
CA PHE A 422 3.39 -1.22 25.14
C PHE A 422 2.65 0.07 25.53
N PHE A 423 1.31 0.06 25.49
CA PHE A 423 0.53 1.26 25.81
C PHE A 423 0.57 1.62 27.30
N LEU A 424 0.63 0.64 28.20
CA LEU A 424 0.83 0.88 29.63
C LEU A 424 2.17 1.54 29.93
N LEU A 425 3.26 1.04 29.34
CA LEU A 425 4.60 1.63 29.48
C LEU A 425 4.65 3.02 28.84
N ALA A 426 4.08 3.18 27.65
CA ALA A 426 4.01 4.48 26.99
C ALA A 426 3.22 5.50 27.84
N ALA A 427 2.11 5.10 28.45
CA ALA A 427 1.33 5.94 29.35
C ALA A 427 2.11 6.31 30.63
N ALA A 428 2.84 5.37 31.22
CA ALA A 428 3.70 5.65 32.38
C ALA A 428 4.84 6.62 32.01
N LEU A 429 5.51 6.39 30.89
CA LEU A 429 6.60 7.25 30.39
C LEU A 429 6.10 8.63 29.98
N ALA A 430 4.87 8.76 29.49
CA ALA A 430 4.25 10.04 29.14
C ALA A 430 4.12 11.00 30.33
N LEU A 431 4.10 10.49 31.57
CA LEU A 431 4.07 11.32 32.78
C LEU A 431 5.41 11.99 33.06
N PHE A 432 6.52 11.42 32.57
CA PHE A 432 7.86 11.91 32.89
C PHE A 432 8.16 13.29 32.27
N PRO A 433 7.91 13.56 30.97
CA PRO A 433 8.03 14.91 30.41
C PRO A 433 7.14 15.94 31.13
N LEU A 434 5.92 15.56 31.52
CA LEU A 434 5.00 16.44 32.24
C LEU A 434 5.52 16.80 33.63
N TYR A 435 6.07 15.83 34.34
CA TYR A 435 6.71 16.03 35.63
C TYR A 435 7.93 16.96 35.50
N LEU A 436 8.80 16.71 34.52
CA LEU A 436 10.01 17.50 34.31
C LEU A 436 9.69 18.96 33.97
N ILE A 437 8.74 19.23 33.07
CA ILE A 437 8.35 20.60 32.72
C ILE A 437 7.85 21.36 33.96
N ARG A 438 7.05 20.69 34.81
CA ARG A 438 6.55 21.28 36.04
C ARG A 438 7.66 21.56 37.05
N LEU A 439 8.66 20.67 37.14
CA LEU A 439 9.82 20.81 38.00
C LEU A 439 10.74 21.96 37.53
N THR A 440 11.03 22.04 36.24
CA THR A 440 12.03 22.97 35.70
C THR A 440 11.56 24.42 35.69
N PHE A 441 10.29 24.67 35.36
CA PHE A 441 9.80 26.04 35.14
C PHE A 441 8.93 26.58 36.27
N GLY A 442 8.46 25.71 37.17
CA GLY A 442 7.60 26.09 38.29
C GLY A 442 6.23 26.62 37.83
N GLY A 443 5.15 26.20 38.48
CA GLY A 443 3.77 26.52 38.05
C GLY A 443 3.34 27.99 38.15
N ARG A 444 4.26 28.94 38.37
CA ARG A 444 3.97 30.37 38.61
C ARG A 444 3.86 31.20 37.34
N ASN A 445 4.52 30.82 36.25
CA ASN A 445 4.46 31.57 35.00
C ASN A 445 3.32 31.05 34.10
N LEU A 446 2.42 31.95 33.73
CA LEU A 446 1.25 31.63 32.90
C LEU A 446 1.63 30.97 31.57
N TYR A 447 2.66 31.45 30.88
CA TYR A 447 3.03 30.94 29.54
C TYR A 447 3.67 29.55 29.60
N TRP A 448 4.45 29.27 30.65
CA TRP A 448 4.96 27.93 30.92
C TRP A 448 3.85 26.94 31.34
N ASN A 449 2.81 27.42 32.03
CA ASN A 449 1.62 26.62 32.32
C ASN A 449 0.84 26.28 31.04
N LEU A 450 0.69 27.23 30.11
CA LEU A 450 0.06 26.98 28.80
C LEU A 450 0.84 25.93 28.00
N LEU A 451 2.18 26.02 27.99
CA LEU A 451 3.02 25.02 27.36
C LEU A 451 2.87 23.65 28.03
N SER A 452 2.84 23.60 29.37
CA SER A 452 2.61 22.37 30.13
C SER A 452 1.27 21.70 29.78
N LEU A 453 0.20 22.51 29.64
CA LEU A 453 -1.11 22.04 29.19
C LEU A 453 -1.05 21.53 27.74
N ALA A 454 -0.31 22.20 26.85
CA ALA A 454 -0.11 21.70 25.49
C ALA A 454 0.57 20.33 25.49
N PHE A 455 1.62 20.13 26.29
CA PHE A 455 2.25 18.82 26.45
C PHE A 455 1.28 17.77 27.01
N LEU A 456 0.43 18.14 27.98
CA LEU A 456 -0.59 17.24 28.52
C LEU A 456 -1.55 16.78 27.42
N PHE A 457 -2.10 17.70 26.61
CA PHE A 457 -3.01 17.35 25.52
C PHE A 457 -2.33 16.58 24.38
N LEU A 458 -1.02 16.77 24.20
CA LEU A 458 -0.22 16.02 23.23
C LEU A 458 -0.11 14.55 23.64
N VAL A 459 0.12 14.27 24.92
CA VAL A 459 0.28 12.90 25.42
C VAL A 459 -1.02 12.25 25.88
N LEU A 460 -2.12 13.02 25.98
CA LEU A 460 -3.43 12.55 26.41
C LEU A 460 -3.90 11.26 25.67
N PRO A 461 -3.75 11.13 24.34
CA PRO A 461 -4.10 9.90 23.61
C PRO A 461 -3.41 8.65 24.15
N ILE A 462 -2.12 8.77 24.48
CA ILE A 462 -1.31 7.66 25.00
C ILE A 462 -1.79 7.30 26.40
N LEU A 463 -2.09 8.31 27.23
CA LEU A 463 -2.67 8.08 28.57
C LEU A 463 -4.02 7.36 28.47
N THR A 464 -4.91 7.80 27.59
CA THR A 464 -6.24 7.18 27.41
C THR A 464 -6.14 5.75 26.88
N GLU A 465 -5.20 5.45 25.97
CA GLU A 465 -4.93 4.08 25.54
C GLU A 465 -4.39 3.22 26.69
N GLY A 466 -3.44 3.73 27.48
CA GLY A 466 -2.94 3.03 28.67
C GLY A 466 -4.06 2.69 29.66
N PHE A 467 -4.92 3.65 29.99
CA PHE A 467 -6.09 3.41 30.85
C PHE A 467 -7.09 2.43 30.23
N SER A 468 -7.29 2.50 28.92
CA SER A 468 -8.15 1.57 28.18
C SER A 468 -7.65 0.12 28.29
N TYR A 469 -6.36 -0.12 28.08
CA TYR A 469 -5.77 -1.47 28.24
C TYR A 469 -5.71 -1.92 29.69
N MET A 470 -5.45 -1.01 30.64
CA MET A 470 -5.55 -1.30 32.07
C MET A 470 -6.95 -1.82 32.42
N GLY A 471 -7.99 -1.14 31.93
CA GLY A 471 -9.38 -1.55 32.11
C GLY A 471 -9.67 -2.93 31.53
N SER A 472 -9.22 -3.22 30.31
CA SER A 472 -9.36 -4.55 29.70
C SER A 472 -8.72 -5.65 30.54
N ILE A 473 -7.48 -5.44 31.00
CA ILE A 473 -6.74 -6.43 31.81
C ILE A 473 -7.45 -6.68 33.14
N LEU A 474 -7.87 -5.61 33.84
CA LEU A 474 -8.56 -5.75 35.12
C LEU A 474 -9.96 -6.35 34.97
N ALA A 475 -10.63 -6.12 33.85
CA ALA A 475 -11.91 -6.75 33.54
C ALA A 475 -11.78 -8.25 33.29
N GLU A 476 -10.82 -8.65 32.46
CA GLU A 476 -10.67 -10.06 32.03
C GLU A 476 -9.89 -10.90 33.06
N TYR A 477 -8.79 -10.39 33.63
CA TYR A 477 -7.94 -11.13 34.59
C TYR A 477 -8.15 -10.70 36.05
N GLY A 478 -8.52 -9.45 36.29
CA GLY A 478 -8.69 -8.90 37.64
C GLY A 478 -10.06 -9.20 38.27
N GLY A 479 -10.99 -9.82 37.53
CA GLY A 479 -12.34 -10.13 38.01
C GLY A 479 -13.25 -8.90 38.18
N LEU A 480 -12.94 -7.78 37.52
CA LEU A 480 -13.65 -6.51 37.63
C LEU A 480 -14.33 -6.11 36.31
N PRO A 481 -15.40 -6.79 35.87
CA PRO A 481 -15.96 -6.63 34.53
C PRO A 481 -16.45 -5.20 34.24
N VAL A 482 -16.83 -4.44 35.27
CA VAL A 482 -17.24 -3.03 35.16
C VAL A 482 -16.13 -2.15 34.58
N LEU A 483 -14.86 -2.49 34.82
CA LEU A 483 -13.72 -1.74 34.28
C LEU A 483 -13.53 -1.93 32.77
N GLY A 484 -14.22 -2.89 32.15
CA GLY A 484 -14.24 -3.08 30.71
C GLY A 484 -14.80 -1.86 29.96
N VAL A 485 -15.61 -1.02 30.62
CA VAL A 485 -16.12 0.24 30.03
C VAL A 485 -14.99 1.19 29.63
N LEU A 486 -13.84 1.14 30.31
CA LEU A 486 -12.66 1.97 29.99
C LEU A 486 -12.09 1.66 28.60
N ALA A 487 -12.38 0.49 28.04
CA ALA A 487 -11.97 0.15 26.69
C ALA A 487 -12.52 1.17 25.66
N ASN A 488 -13.71 1.73 25.91
CA ASN A 488 -14.31 2.80 25.10
C ASN A 488 -13.51 4.12 25.05
N LEU A 489 -12.46 4.28 25.87
CA LEU A 489 -11.53 5.40 25.77
C LEU A 489 -10.50 5.24 24.64
N SER A 490 -10.39 4.03 24.06
CA SER A 490 -9.44 3.76 22.98
C SER A 490 -9.87 4.43 21.67
N ILE A 491 -8.91 5.08 21.02
CA ILE A 491 -9.04 5.67 19.69
C ILE A 491 -9.28 4.58 18.65
N ALA A 492 -8.77 3.37 18.89
CA ALA A 492 -8.97 2.21 18.01
C ALA A 492 -10.36 1.56 18.15
N GLN A 493 -11.22 2.03 19.06
CA GLN A 493 -12.51 1.41 19.38
C GLN A 493 -13.73 2.24 18.96
N ALA A 494 -13.67 3.57 19.10
CA ALA A 494 -14.87 4.40 18.96
C ALA A 494 -14.60 5.77 18.30
N LEU A 495 -15.64 6.28 17.65
CA LEU A 495 -15.63 7.60 17.00
C LEU A 495 -15.39 8.74 18.01
N VAL A 496 -15.97 8.64 19.21
CA VAL A 496 -15.87 9.71 20.22
C VAL A 496 -14.42 9.95 20.67
N PRO A 497 -13.63 8.93 21.08
CA PRO A 497 -12.19 9.07 21.31
C PRO A 497 -11.41 9.60 20.11
N TYR A 498 -11.74 9.15 18.89
CA TYR A 498 -11.10 9.64 17.67
C TYR A 498 -11.31 11.15 17.46
N LEU A 499 -12.54 11.63 17.63
CA LEU A 499 -12.86 13.06 17.55
C LEU A 499 -12.24 13.85 18.71
N ALA A 500 -12.24 13.28 19.92
CA ALA A 500 -11.61 13.90 21.09
C ALA A 500 -10.09 14.07 20.88
N TRP A 501 -9.44 13.11 20.22
CA TRP A 501 -8.04 13.23 19.81
C TRP A 501 -7.83 14.35 18.77
N GLY A 502 -8.71 14.45 17.77
CA GLY A 502 -8.67 15.56 16.81
C GLY A 502 -8.79 16.93 17.50
N LEU A 503 -9.69 17.04 18.49
CA LEU A 503 -9.85 18.25 19.30
C LEU A 503 -8.61 18.51 20.19
N SER A 504 -8.01 17.47 20.77
CA SER A 504 -6.80 17.62 21.59
C SER A 504 -5.65 18.19 20.75
N ALA A 505 -5.47 17.75 19.50
CA ALA A 505 -4.48 18.30 18.60
C ALA A 505 -4.67 19.81 18.35
N PHE A 506 -5.92 20.27 18.19
CA PHE A 506 -6.22 21.70 18.07
C PHE A 506 -5.85 22.47 19.34
N LEU A 507 -6.17 21.92 20.51
CA LEU A 507 -5.80 22.51 21.81
C LEU A 507 -4.27 22.58 21.97
N VAL A 508 -3.53 21.56 21.53
CA VAL A 508 -2.05 21.59 21.54
C VAL A 508 -1.54 22.79 20.74
N VAL A 509 -2.02 22.97 19.50
CA VAL A 509 -1.58 24.08 18.64
C VAL A 509 -1.93 25.43 19.26
N ALA A 510 -3.15 25.60 19.78
CA ALA A 510 -3.58 26.85 20.39
C ALA A 510 -2.77 27.20 21.64
N LEU A 511 -2.61 26.23 22.55
CA LEU A 511 -1.91 26.43 23.83
C LEU A 511 -0.40 26.57 23.64
N ALA A 512 0.22 25.76 22.78
CA ALA A 512 1.63 25.88 22.45
C ALA A 512 1.91 27.21 21.74
N GLY A 513 1.06 27.62 20.80
CA GLY A 513 1.17 28.90 20.13
C GLY A 513 1.09 30.08 21.09
N ALA A 514 0.10 30.09 22.00
CA ALA A 514 -0.05 31.13 23.01
C ALA A 514 1.11 31.14 24.01
N GLY A 515 1.53 29.96 24.50
CA GLY A 515 2.65 29.81 25.43
C GLY A 515 3.98 30.28 24.83
N LEU A 516 4.33 29.80 23.63
CA LEU A 516 5.56 30.18 22.94
C LEU A 516 5.58 31.67 22.56
N ARG A 517 4.45 32.23 22.11
CA ARG A 517 4.36 33.67 21.84
C ARG A 517 4.59 34.49 23.10
N GLY A 518 3.99 34.10 24.23
CA GLY A 518 4.17 34.79 25.49
C GLY A 518 5.61 34.71 26.01
N ILE A 519 6.25 33.55 25.88
CA ILE A 519 7.68 33.36 26.19
C ILE A 519 8.54 34.26 25.29
N ALA A 520 8.29 34.27 23.98
CA ALA A 520 9.02 35.13 23.03
C ALA A 520 8.85 36.62 23.35
N ALA A 521 7.69 37.05 23.81
CA ALA A 521 7.46 38.42 24.28
C ALA A 521 8.23 38.72 25.58
N GLN A 522 8.25 37.79 26.56
CA GLN A 522 9.02 37.93 27.80
C GLN A 522 10.53 38.08 27.55
N PHE A 523 11.06 37.38 26.55
CA PHE A 523 12.46 37.50 26.13
C PHE A 523 12.73 38.63 25.13
N GLY A 524 11.74 39.49 24.84
CA GLY A 524 11.90 40.66 23.97
C GLY A 524 12.10 40.32 22.47
N LEU A 525 11.85 39.08 22.06
CA LEU A 525 11.99 38.62 20.67
C LEU A 525 10.86 39.13 19.77
N LEU A 526 9.72 39.48 20.35
CA LEU A 526 8.59 40.10 19.66
C LEU A 526 8.54 41.60 20.02
N LYS A 527 9.09 42.45 19.15
CA LYS A 527 8.80 43.89 19.21
C LYS A 527 7.33 44.08 18.85
N GLU A 528 6.50 44.42 19.82
CA GLU A 528 5.13 44.84 19.55
C GLU A 528 5.16 46.08 18.64
N ARG A 529 4.85 45.89 17.36
CA ARG A 529 4.48 47.01 16.48
C ARG A 529 3.14 47.53 16.97
N GLY A 530 3.16 48.57 17.80
CA GLY A 530 1.97 49.37 18.11
C GLY A 530 1.58 49.40 19.58
N ALA A 531 2.46 49.94 20.43
CA ALA A 531 2.04 50.72 21.58
C ALA A 531 3.12 51.77 21.83
N GLU A 532 3.02 52.90 21.11
CA GLU A 532 3.43 54.17 21.69
C GLU A 532 2.59 54.34 22.97
N VAL A 533 3.10 53.83 24.09
CA VAL A 533 2.68 54.31 25.39
C VAL A 533 3.23 55.72 25.48
N ALA A 534 2.29 56.65 25.39
CA ALA A 534 2.47 58.08 25.48
C ALA A 534 3.62 58.46 26.44
N ALA A 535 4.51 59.30 25.92
CA ALA A 535 5.33 60.15 26.75
C ALA A 535 4.40 60.98 27.65
N THR A 536 4.27 60.58 28.92
CA THR A 536 4.12 61.43 30.11
C THR A 536 3.82 60.52 31.30
N THR A 537 4.77 60.38 32.23
CA THR A 537 4.65 60.68 33.67
C THR A 537 5.79 60.00 34.44
N GLU A 538 6.70 60.86 34.89
CA GLU A 538 7.55 60.80 36.10
C GLU A 538 8.57 59.68 36.35
N ALA A 539 9.76 60.19 36.68
CA ALA A 539 10.99 59.51 37.08
C ALA A 539 10.88 58.58 38.29
N ARG A 540 11.52 57.41 38.19
CA ARG A 540 12.23 56.74 39.31
C ARG A 540 13.32 55.82 38.75
N PRO A 541 14.50 55.71 39.39
CA PRO A 541 15.71 55.24 38.71
C PRO A 541 15.73 53.72 38.51
N ALA A 542 16.39 53.32 37.44
CA ALA A 542 16.60 51.94 37.04
C ALA A 542 17.29 51.11 38.14
N PRO A 543 16.83 49.88 38.44
CA PRO A 543 17.69 48.90 39.06
C PRO A 543 18.65 48.36 38.00
N THR A 544 19.94 48.55 38.26
CA THR A 544 21.06 47.94 37.57
C THR A 544 20.83 46.45 37.31
N LEU A 545 20.66 46.10 36.04
CA LEU A 545 20.77 44.73 35.54
C LEU A 545 22.26 44.38 35.49
N THR A 546 22.71 43.52 36.39
CA THR A 546 24.04 42.90 36.35
C THR A 546 24.07 41.88 35.23
N SER A 547 24.82 42.23 34.19
CA SER A 547 25.21 41.41 33.04
C SER A 547 26.21 40.32 33.45
N GLU A 548 25.77 39.30 34.18
CA GLU A 548 26.56 38.07 34.38
C GLU A 548 25.67 36.85 34.10
N THR A 549 25.75 36.33 32.88
CA THR A 549 25.63 34.91 32.46
C THR A 549 25.37 34.84 30.95
N ILE A 550 26.28 35.42 30.17
CA ILE A 550 26.55 34.90 28.83
C ILE A 550 27.77 34.00 29.05
N VAL A 551 27.50 32.71 29.26
CA VAL A 551 28.53 31.67 29.26
C VAL A 551 28.92 31.45 27.81
N GLU A 552 30.08 31.98 27.45
CA GLU A 552 30.78 31.67 26.21
C GLU A 552 31.13 30.17 26.24
N TRP A 553 30.57 29.40 25.31
CA TRP A 553 31.00 28.03 25.07
C TRP A 553 32.30 28.11 24.29
N ASP A 554 33.38 27.87 25.01
CA ASP A 554 34.73 27.67 24.52
C ASP A 554 34.74 26.44 23.58
N GLU A 555 34.92 26.67 22.28
CA GLU A 555 35.16 25.62 21.29
C GLU A 555 36.66 25.27 21.28
N GLU A 556 37.10 24.51 22.27
CA GLU A 556 38.29 23.66 22.15
C GLU A 556 37.94 22.27 22.72
N PHE A 557 37.72 21.30 21.81
CA PHE A 557 38.15 19.88 21.80
C PHE A 557 37.32 19.02 20.84
#